data_AF-A0AAP0DBW8-F1
#
_entry.id   AF-A0AAP0DBW8-F1
#
_cell.length_a   1.000
_cell.length_b   1.000
_cell.length_c   1.000
_cell.angle_alpha   90.00
_cell.angle_beta   90.00
_cell.angle_gamma   90.00
#
_symmetry.space_group_name_H-M   'P 1'
#
loop_
_entity.id
_entity.type
_entity.pdbx_description
1 polymer ?
#
loop_
_entity_poly.entity_id
_entity_poly.type
_entity_poly.pdbx_seq_one_letter_code
_entity_poly.pdbx_strand_id
1 'polypeptide(L)'
;MKIDEEFVPDRRIEVETDDEENEAEIDCDNDDDDETGSDCELPPSSQSRNCTNDPWPQTYRRSMDMYTMPLHSATSFRGTSDLNLPMKRSFAADVRKPLITAKSLGKDHHVPLSTAVLPRKLSQTASNLTVSGLPPPVEQCTFSQSVLNGQTALYILIMSHNVLIVCSDIFYAAINVLCGIGILSMPYAFKQGGWLSLVLLMVFGVITCYTGILLKICLERCQGLQTYPDIGQAAFGYFGRVCIAMVLYLDLFSSCVEYLIMMNDNLSALFPHAHLDIGGIIHLDSYLFCAIVSTLVILPTVWLRNLSLLSYISVGGVVTLAAVVVCLLWLGVVDGVEYHPSRTALDFGNLPVAVGLIGFCYGSHSVFPNIYTSMQEPSRFPSALLISFSVSFVMYTAVGVYGYLMFGDSVKSQFTLNMPTNYVTSKVAAWTVVVAPVTKFALTLTPITFGIEELLPAAQQNSYAVSIIIRTALMILILIVALTVPYFGVVMALTGSVLEMLVSIIFPCACYLRLLHGHTTTLEITMCSLMICLGLVCAIIGTYTSLASIPG
;
A
#
# COMPACT_ATOMS: atom_id res chain seq x y z
N MET A 1 -73.55 2.80 55.64
CA MET A 1 -72.10 3.07 55.78
C MET A 1 -71.66 3.58 54.42
N LYS A 2 -71.64 4.91 54.25
CA LYS A 2 -70.45 5.78 54.30
C LYS A 2 -69.60 5.65 53.02
N ILE A 3 -69.54 6.67 52.15
CA ILE A 3 -68.75 7.95 52.25
C ILE A 3 -67.29 7.64 51.79
N ASP A 4 -66.71 8.18 50.70
CA ASP A 4 -67.04 9.38 49.88
C ASP A 4 -66.64 9.31 48.36
N GLU A 5 -67.25 10.20 47.54
CA GLU A 5 -66.71 11.15 46.51
C GLU A 5 -65.51 10.77 45.57
N GLU A 6 -65.37 11.22 44.31
CA GLU A 6 -66.21 11.91 43.28
C GLU A 6 -65.59 11.66 41.86
N PHE A 7 -65.86 12.28 40.68
CA PHE A 7 -66.54 13.51 40.21
C PHE A 7 -67.17 13.28 38.81
N VAL A 8 -68.20 14.05 38.40
CA VAL A 8 -69.19 13.73 37.31
C VAL A 8 -69.81 15.04 36.73
N PRO A 9 -70.35 15.20 35.47
CA PRO A 9 -70.39 14.37 34.22
C PRO A 9 -70.12 15.11 32.84
N ASP A 10 -70.11 14.32 31.73
CA ASP A 10 -70.83 14.52 30.42
C ASP A 10 -70.47 15.49 29.25
N ARG A 11 -70.70 14.94 28.02
CA ARG A 11 -71.23 15.53 26.74
C ARG A 11 -70.42 16.58 25.94
N ARG A 12 -70.68 16.82 24.62
CA ARG A 12 -71.22 16.08 23.42
C ARG A 12 -71.28 17.10 22.23
N ILE A 13 -71.40 16.62 20.99
CA ILE A 13 -71.83 17.29 19.72
C ILE A 13 -70.59 17.76 18.90
N GLU A 14 -70.19 17.23 17.72
CA GLU A 14 -70.87 16.76 16.45
C GLU A 14 -70.77 17.84 15.34
N VAL A 15 -70.91 17.48 14.04
CA VAL A 15 -70.81 18.35 12.82
C VAL A 15 -69.34 18.64 12.37
N GLU A 16 -68.92 18.64 11.07
CA GLU A 16 -69.55 18.40 9.74
C GLU A 16 -68.63 17.56 8.79
N THR A 17 -68.99 17.41 7.50
CA THR A 17 -68.28 16.66 6.44
C THR A 17 -67.69 17.59 5.34
N ASP A 18 -67.42 17.03 4.15
CA ASP A 18 -67.19 17.70 2.85
C ASP A 18 -65.72 18.16 2.59
N ASP A 19 -65.16 18.07 1.37
CA ASP A 19 -65.31 17.06 0.31
C ASP A 19 -64.14 17.20 -0.72
N GLU A 20 -64.24 16.48 -1.85
CA GLU A 20 -63.50 16.64 -3.12
C GLU A 20 -62.04 16.15 -3.26
N GLU A 21 -61.85 15.38 -4.33
CA GLU A 21 -60.58 15.18 -5.04
C GLU A 21 -60.16 16.48 -5.74
N ASN A 22 -58.89 16.65 -6.10
CA ASN A 22 -58.55 17.28 -7.37
C ASN A 22 -57.12 16.96 -7.83
N GLU A 23 -56.99 16.80 -9.15
CA GLU A 23 -55.70 16.82 -9.83
C GLU A 23 -55.19 18.27 -9.94
N ALA A 24 -53.90 18.46 -10.16
CA ALA A 24 -53.32 19.77 -10.46
C ALA A 24 -52.47 19.65 -11.72
N GLU A 25 -52.93 20.28 -12.80
CA GLU A 25 -52.27 20.27 -14.11
C GLU A 25 -50.94 21.03 -14.06
N ILE A 26 -49.99 20.63 -14.90
CA ILE A 26 -48.79 21.45 -15.15
C ILE A 26 -49.18 22.50 -16.17
N ASP A 27 -49.49 23.69 -15.66
CA ASP A 27 -49.84 24.87 -16.46
C ASP A 27 -48.73 25.21 -17.47
N CYS A 28 -49.12 25.56 -18.70
CA CYS A 28 -48.25 25.69 -19.87
C CYS A 28 -48.70 26.83 -20.77
N ASP A 29 -48.63 28.06 -20.28
CA ASP A 29 -48.82 29.27 -21.10
C ASP A 29 -47.50 29.73 -21.75
N ASN A 30 -47.61 30.22 -22.98
CA ASN A 30 -46.50 30.73 -23.78
C ASN A 30 -46.44 32.27 -23.74
N ASP A 31 -45.28 32.83 -24.06
CA ASP A 31 -45.17 34.12 -24.73
C ASP A 31 -44.09 33.97 -25.82
N ASP A 32 -44.30 34.61 -26.98
CA ASP A 32 -43.65 34.26 -28.26
C ASP A 32 -42.24 34.89 -28.48
N ASP A 33 -41.45 34.29 -29.39
CA ASP A 33 -41.04 34.95 -30.65
C ASP A 33 -40.18 34.03 -31.57
N ASP A 34 -40.16 34.37 -32.87
CA ASP A 34 -39.61 33.57 -34.00
C ASP A 34 -38.07 33.44 -34.08
N GLU A 35 -37.56 32.27 -34.53
CA GLU A 35 -37.09 32.10 -35.93
C GLU A 35 -36.73 30.64 -36.30
N THR A 36 -36.68 30.33 -37.61
CA THR A 36 -36.48 28.95 -38.13
C THR A 36 -35.02 28.64 -38.50
N GLY A 37 -34.49 27.48 -38.06
CA GLY A 37 -33.03 27.28 -38.01
C GLY A 37 -32.44 25.87 -38.24
N SER A 38 -33.08 24.98 -39.01
CA SER A 38 -32.48 23.76 -39.60
C SER A 38 -31.46 22.96 -38.74
N ASP A 39 -31.94 22.10 -37.83
CA ASP A 39 -31.08 21.21 -37.05
C ASP A 39 -30.18 20.29 -37.91
N CYS A 40 -28.88 20.35 -37.65
CA CYS A 40 -27.93 19.30 -38.02
C CYS A 40 -27.56 18.53 -36.75
N GLU A 41 -27.97 17.27 -36.64
CA GLU A 41 -27.72 16.44 -35.45
C GLU A 41 -26.21 16.33 -35.13
N LEU A 42 -25.84 16.79 -33.93
CA LEU A 42 -24.56 16.48 -33.30
C LEU A 42 -24.79 15.40 -32.22
N PRO A 43 -23.92 14.38 -32.12
CA PRO A 43 -24.13 13.29 -31.15
C PRO A 43 -24.03 13.80 -29.71
N PRO A 44 -24.81 13.24 -28.77
CA PRO A 44 -24.91 13.78 -27.42
C PRO A 44 -23.59 13.70 -26.67
N SER A 45 -23.05 14.87 -26.30
CA SER A 45 -21.89 14.99 -25.43
C SER A 45 -22.15 14.33 -24.08
N SER A 46 -21.10 13.77 -23.45
CA SER A 46 -21.20 13.03 -22.20
C SER A 46 -21.57 13.93 -21.02
N GLN A 47 -22.86 14.15 -20.78
CA GLN A 47 -23.37 14.83 -19.58
C GLN A 47 -22.97 14.04 -18.32
N SER A 48 -21.97 14.54 -17.61
CA SER A 48 -21.57 14.09 -16.27
C SER A 48 -22.60 14.55 -15.24
N ARG A 49 -23.02 13.67 -14.33
CA ARG A 49 -23.96 14.06 -13.27
C ARG A 49 -23.23 14.87 -12.20
N ASN A 50 -23.82 15.99 -11.77
CA ASN A 50 -23.37 16.71 -10.58
C ASN A 50 -23.82 15.94 -9.32
N CYS A 51 -22.89 15.26 -8.65
CA CYS A 51 -23.15 14.57 -7.39
C CYS A 51 -22.76 15.49 -6.22
N THR A 52 -23.68 16.38 -5.83
CA THR A 52 -23.54 17.24 -4.66
C THR A 52 -23.55 16.42 -3.37
N ASN A 53 -22.38 15.96 -2.95
CA ASN A 53 -22.16 15.22 -1.70
C ASN A 53 -21.66 16.15 -0.59
N ASP A 54 -22.15 15.95 0.64
CA ASP A 54 -21.52 16.53 1.83
C ASP A 54 -20.04 16.11 1.90
N PRO A 55 -19.09 17.03 2.15
CA PRO A 55 -17.66 16.71 2.11
C PRO A 55 -17.30 15.64 3.15
N TRP A 56 -16.63 14.57 2.71
CA TRP A 56 -16.01 13.60 3.62
C TRP A 56 -14.93 14.30 4.47
N PRO A 57 -14.67 13.87 5.72
CA PRO A 57 -13.51 14.26 6.51
C PRO A 57 -12.25 14.53 5.66
N GLN A 58 -11.84 15.80 5.61
CA GLN A 58 -10.73 16.24 4.74
C GLN A 58 -9.42 15.57 5.15
N THR A 59 -9.32 15.14 6.41
CA THR A 59 -8.15 14.47 6.96
C THR A 59 -7.89 13.12 6.29
N TYR A 60 -8.93 12.34 5.96
CA TYR A 60 -8.78 11.09 5.21
C TYR A 60 -8.13 11.32 3.85
N ARG A 61 -8.61 12.31 3.08
CA ARG A 61 -7.99 12.68 1.80
C ARG A 61 -6.52 13.06 1.99
N ARG A 62 -6.21 14.00 2.90
CA ARG A 62 -4.83 14.43 3.20
C ARG A 62 -3.90 13.29 3.61
N SER A 63 -4.41 12.21 4.21
CA SER A 63 -3.61 11.02 4.51
C SER A 63 -3.41 10.09 3.32
N MET A 64 -4.33 10.06 2.37
CA MET A 64 -4.19 9.27 1.15
C MET A 64 -3.32 9.98 0.10
N ASP A 65 -3.39 11.32 0.06
CA ASP A 65 -2.49 12.19 -0.72
C ASP A 65 -1.00 11.91 -0.39
N MET A 66 -0.70 11.42 0.82
CA MET A 66 0.67 11.05 1.25
C MET A 66 1.25 9.86 0.49
N TYR A 67 0.40 8.94 0.04
CA TYR A 67 0.83 7.83 -0.81
C TYR A 67 1.14 8.31 -2.24
N THR A 68 0.57 9.45 -2.65
CA THR A 68 0.69 10.01 -4.01
C THR A 68 1.71 11.14 -4.14
N MET A 69 2.26 11.61 -3.01
CA MET A 69 3.09 12.82 -2.94
C MET A 69 4.40 12.69 -3.73
N PRO A 70 4.80 13.70 -4.54
CA PRO A 70 5.94 13.60 -5.43
C PRO A 70 7.30 13.74 -4.72
N LEU A 71 8.26 12.93 -5.17
CA LEU A 71 9.62 12.81 -4.64
C LEU A 71 10.38 14.14 -4.72
N HIS A 72 10.12 14.95 -5.75
CA HIS A 72 10.78 16.25 -5.94
C HIS A 72 10.40 17.30 -4.89
N SER A 73 9.21 17.23 -4.28
CA SER A 73 8.73 18.24 -3.32
C SER A 73 9.61 18.35 -2.07
N ALA A 74 10.31 17.28 -1.71
CA ALA A 74 11.35 17.25 -0.69
C ALA A 74 12.50 18.24 -0.96
N THR A 75 12.92 18.40 -2.21
CA THR A 75 14.14 19.14 -2.56
C THR A 75 13.94 20.65 -2.71
N SER A 76 12.69 21.12 -2.77
CA SER A 76 12.33 22.50 -3.13
C SER A 76 11.93 23.39 -1.94
N PHE A 77 12.63 23.27 -0.81
CA PHE A 77 12.53 24.25 0.29
C PHE A 77 13.86 25.01 0.51
N ARG A 78 14.28 25.75 -0.52
CA ARG A 78 15.34 26.76 -0.41
C ARG A 78 14.69 28.14 -0.35
N GLY A 79 14.60 28.69 0.85
CA GLY A 79 13.58 29.69 1.20
C GLY A 79 13.66 31.04 0.47
N THR A 80 12.49 31.56 0.13
CA THR A 80 12.21 32.98 -0.17
C THR A 80 11.55 33.61 1.06
N SER A 81 12.25 34.50 1.75
CA SER A 81 11.79 35.09 3.00
C SER A 81 10.97 36.36 2.78
N ASP A 82 9.64 36.25 2.77
CA ASP A 82 8.72 37.38 2.86
C ASP A 82 7.93 37.31 4.18
N LEU A 83 8.37 38.11 5.16
CA LEU A 83 7.78 38.18 6.49
C LEU A 83 7.55 39.65 6.87
N ASN A 84 6.31 40.13 6.64
CA ASN A 84 5.88 41.49 6.95
C ASN A 84 4.60 41.49 7.79
N LEU A 85 4.73 41.54 9.12
CA LEU A 85 3.88 42.37 10.01
C LEU A 85 4.60 42.53 11.38
N PRO A 86 4.40 43.63 12.13
CA PRO A 86 5.30 43.99 13.23
C PRO A 86 4.78 43.60 14.62
N MET A 87 5.68 43.18 15.52
CA MET A 87 5.43 43.14 16.96
C MET A 87 6.28 44.18 17.70
N LYS A 88 5.62 45.07 18.46
CA LYS A 88 6.27 46.13 19.24
C LYS A 88 6.74 45.62 20.60
N ARG A 89 7.97 45.99 20.99
CA ARG A 89 8.45 46.23 22.38
C ARG A 89 8.41 45.00 23.34
N SER A 90 9.33 44.83 24.29
CA SER A 90 10.56 45.56 24.63
C SER A 90 11.32 44.77 25.70
N PHE A 91 12.65 44.67 25.63
CA PHE A 91 13.57 44.71 26.80
C PHE A 91 15.02 44.97 26.32
N ALA A 92 15.85 45.60 27.16
CA ALA A 92 17.28 45.92 26.92
C ALA A 92 18.20 45.07 27.85
N ALA A 93 19.54 45.12 27.89
CA ALA A 93 20.63 45.91 27.24
C ALA A 93 21.98 45.09 27.38
N ASP A 94 23.21 45.43 26.93
CA ASP A 94 23.87 46.44 26.07
C ASP A 94 25.20 45.80 25.54
N VAL A 95 26.36 46.25 26.04
CA VAL A 95 27.72 45.67 26.03
C VAL A 95 28.36 45.31 24.66
N ARG A 96 28.75 46.37 23.94
CA ARG A 96 30.08 46.66 23.33
C ARG A 96 31.04 45.46 23.08
N LYS A 97 31.55 45.15 21.86
CA LYS A 97 32.53 45.88 20.99
C LYS A 97 33.94 46.10 21.62
N PRO A 98 35.06 46.25 20.85
CA PRO A 98 35.41 45.81 19.45
C PRO A 98 36.94 45.46 19.21
N LEU A 99 37.40 45.41 17.93
CA LEU A 99 38.82 45.48 17.43
C LEU A 99 39.69 44.19 17.62
N ILE A 100 40.84 43.90 16.97
CA ILE A 100 41.78 44.49 15.96
C ILE A 100 42.63 43.29 15.38
N THR A 101 43.41 43.25 14.27
CA THR A 101 43.45 43.83 12.89
C THR A 101 44.52 43.04 12.05
N ALA A 102 44.51 43.12 10.71
CA ALA A 102 45.26 42.24 9.78
C ALA A 102 46.75 42.60 9.46
N LYS A 103 47.46 41.71 8.73
CA LYS A 103 48.69 42.01 7.96
C LYS A 103 48.88 41.05 6.76
N SER A 104 49.74 41.38 5.78
CA SER A 104 49.86 40.68 4.48
C SER A 104 51.29 40.64 3.89
N LEU A 105 51.50 39.73 2.93
CA LEU A 105 52.45 39.65 1.78
C LEU A 105 52.22 38.25 1.12
N GLY A 106 52.39 37.94 -0.18
CA GLY A 106 53.14 38.53 -1.30
C GLY A 106 54.49 37.79 -1.47
N LYS A 107 54.91 37.23 -2.62
CA LYS A 107 54.45 37.13 -4.04
C LYS A 107 55.23 35.93 -4.70
N ASP A 108 55.07 35.36 -5.92
CA ASP A 108 55.11 35.86 -7.32
C ASP A 108 54.67 34.73 -8.35
N HIS A 109 55.11 34.73 -9.63
CA HIS A 109 54.48 34.05 -10.79
C HIS A 109 55.36 33.06 -11.62
N HIS A 110 54.68 32.35 -12.56
CA HIS A 110 55.11 31.81 -13.87
C HIS A 110 55.46 30.30 -14.05
N VAL A 111 55.30 29.83 -15.31
CA VAL A 111 55.06 28.44 -15.77
C VAL A 111 55.47 28.34 -17.26
N PRO A 112 56.23 27.32 -17.74
CA PRO A 112 55.64 26.37 -18.71
C PRO A 112 56.20 24.92 -18.79
N LEU A 113 55.32 24.00 -19.21
CA LEU A 113 55.47 22.89 -20.18
C LEU A 113 56.89 22.37 -20.60
N SER A 114 57.16 21.04 -20.45
CA SER A 114 57.38 20.08 -21.58
C SER A 114 57.90 18.66 -21.22
N THR A 115 57.27 17.61 -21.79
CA THR A 115 57.78 16.29 -22.29
C THR A 115 58.75 15.34 -21.54
N ALA A 116 58.39 14.04 -21.57
CA ALA A 116 59.25 12.81 -21.54
C ALA A 116 59.88 12.40 -20.17
N VAL A 117 60.41 11.17 -19.93
CA VAL A 117 60.87 10.03 -20.77
C VAL A 117 60.48 8.65 -20.14
N LEU A 118 60.49 7.56 -20.93
CA LEU A 118 60.33 6.15 -20.53
C LEU A 118 61.60 5.55 -19.85
N PRO A 119 61.52 4.39 -19.17
CA PRO A 119 62.44 3.30 -19.53
C PRO A 119 61.81 1.89 -19.64
N ARG A 120 62.52 0.96 -20.28
CA ARG A 120 62.10 -0.44 -20.57
C ARG A 120 63.35 -1.36 -20.63
N LYS A 121 63.16 -2.70 -20.62
CA LYS A 121 64.17 -3.81 -20.50
C LYS A 121 64.51 -4.14 -19.04
N LEU A 122 64.77 -5.38 -18.62
CA LEU A 122 64.68 -6.76 -19.18
C LEU A 122 64.45 -7.72 -17.95
N SER A 123 64.22 -9.04 -18.00
CA SER A 123 64.22 -10.05 -19.06
C SER A 123 63.26 -11.23 -18.76
N GLN A 124 63.40 -12.33 -19.50
CA GLN A 124 62.68 -13.60 -19.36
C GLN A 124 63.06 -14.40 -18.10
N THR A 125 62.13 -15.21 -17.60
CA THR A 125 62.31 -16.67 -17.41
C THR A 125 60.94 -17.34 -17.42
N ALA A 126 60.81 -18.47 -18.09
CA ALA A 126 59.62 -19.33 -18.03
C ALA A 126 60.03 -20.71 -17.52
N SER A 127 59.28 -21.26 -16.57
CA SER A 127 59.50 -22.60 -16.03
C SER A 127 58.16 -23.28 -15.74
N ASN A 128 58.05 -24.53 -16.19
CA ASN A 128 56.82 -25.32 -16.07
C ASN A 128 56.51 -25.64 -14.61
N LEU A 129 55.23 -25.65 -14.24
CA LEU A 129 54.75 -26.35 -13.05
C LEU A 129 53.53 -27.20 -13.41
N THR A 130 53.72 -28.52 -13.47
CA THR A 130 52.67 -29.50 -13.76
C THR A 130 51.87 -29.80 -12.49
N VAL A 131 50.62 -29.37 -12.43
CA VAL A 131 49.68 -29.75 -11.36
C VAL A 131 49.01 -31.06 -11.74
N SER A 132 49.22 -32.10 -10.93
CA SER A 132 48.56 -33.41 -11.06
C SER A 132 47.65 -33.63 -9.87
N GLY A 133 46.34 -33.69 -10.09
CA GLY A 133 45.34 -33.93 -9.06
C GLY A 133 44.00 -33.24 -9.33
N LEU A 134 43.11 -33.92 -10.06
CA LEU A 134 41.73 -33.50 -10.26
C LEU A 134 40.77 -34.49 -9.57
N PRO A 135 39.81 -34.01 -8.77
CA PRO A 135 38.55 -34.71 -8.55
C PRO A 135 37.70 -34.70 -9.84
N PRO A 136 36.62 -35.52 -9.94
CA PRO A 136 35.72 -35.50 -11.09
C PRO A 136 34.95 -34.16 -11.20
N PRO A 137 34.42 -33.81 -12.38
CA PRO A 137 33.76 -32.53 -12.60
C PRO A 137 32.44 -32.41 -11.84
N VAL A 138 32.26 -31.26 -11.17
CA VAL A 138 30.93 -30.75 -10.81
C VAL A 138 30.18 -30.44 -12.12
N GLU A 139 28.89 -30.76 -12.19
CA GLU A 139 28.05 -30.37 -13.34
C GLU A 139 28.04 -28.84 -13.46
N GLN A 140 28.67 -28.33 -14.52
CA GLN A 140 28.73 -26.90 -14.77
C GLN A 140 27.37 -26.43 -15.31
N CYS A 141 26.70 -25.53 -14.57
CA CYS A 141 25.50 -24.85 -15.04
C CYS A 141 25.71 -24.33 -16.46
N THR A 142 24.90 -24.81 -17.40
CA THR A 142 25.08 -24.55 -18.83
C THR A 142 25.15 -23.03 -19.09
N PHE A 143 26.09 -22.59 -19.92
CA PHE A 143 26.32 -21.16 -20.23
C PHE A 143 25.04 -20.42 -20.69
N SER A 144 24.09 -21.12 -21.32
CA SER A 144 22.77 -20.57 -21.65
C SER A 144 21.96 -20.12 -20.43
N GLN A 145 22.07 -20.82 -19.30
CA GLN A 145 21.31 -20.55 -18.07
C GLN A 145 21.91 -19.39 -17.28
N SER A 146 23.25 -19.27 -17.23
CA SER A 146 23.90 -18.08 -16.67
C SER A 146 23.71 -16.84 -17.56
N VAL A 147 23.67 -16.98 -18.88
CA VAL A 147 23.29 -15.90 -19.81
C VAL A 147 21.82 -15.50 -19.64
N LEU A 148 20.89 -16.45 -19.48
CA LEU A 148 19.47 -16.13 -19.27
C LEU A 148 19.22 -15.44 -17.93
N ASN A 149 19.86 -15.91 -16.85
CA ASN A 149 19.79 -15.27 -15.53
C ASN A 149 20.45 -13.88 -15.57
N GLY A 150 21.60 -13.75 -16.23
CA GLY A 150 22.29 -12.47 -16.47
C GLY A 150 21.44 -11.49 -17.29
N GLN A 151 20.79 -11.95 -18.36
CA GLN A 151 19.85 -11.15 -19.15
C GLN A 151 18.62 -10.76 -18.33
N THR A 152 18.12 -11.62 -17.42
CA THR A 152 16.96 -11.31 -16.56
C THR A 152 17.31 -10.26 -15.50
N ALA A 153 18.43 -10.42 -14.79
CA ALA A 153 18.93 -9.44 -13.84
C ALA A 153 19.27 -8.10 -14.54
N LEU A 154 19.86 -8.17 -15.73
CA LEU A 154 20.11 -6.99 -16.57
C LEU A 154 18.80 -6.39 -17.09
N TYR A 155 17.74 -7.16 -17.35
CA TYR A 155 16.42 -6.62 -17.70
C TYR A 155 15.77 -5.91 -16.52
N ILE A 156 15.94 -6.41 -15.29
CA ILE A 156 15.46 -5.73 -14.07
C ILE A 156 16.23 -4.42 -13.84
N LEU A 157 17.54 -4.40 -14.08
CA LEU A 157 18.36 -3.17 -14.03
C LEU A 157 18.09 -2.21 -15.20
N ILE A 158 17.87 -2.70 -16.41
CA ILE A 158 17.50 -1.87 -17.57
C ILE A 158 16.07 -1.34 -17.40
N MET A 159 15.17 -2.11 -16.78
CA MET A 159 13.87 -1.59 -16.35
C MET A 159 14.08 -0.48 -15.33
N SER A 160 14.85 -0.67 -14.25
CA SER A 160 15.07 0.40 -13.26
C SER A 160 15.72 1.65 -13.87
N HIS A 161 16.51 1.52 -14.93
CA HIS A 161 17.18 2.63 -15.61
C HIS A 161 16.36 3.30 -16.73
N ASN A 162 15.46 2.57 -17.41
CA ASN A 162 14.55 3.13 -18.43
C ASN A 162 13.25 3.67 -17.83
N VAL A 163 12.76 3.04 -16.75
CA VAL A 163 11.64 3.54 -15.93
C VAL A 163 11.98 4.92 -15.33
N LEU A 164 13.26 5.18 -15.05
CA LEU A 164 13.77 6.47 -14.56
C LEU A 164 13.55 7.65 -15.53
N ILE A 165 13.17 7.39 -16.79
CA ILE A 165 13.12 8.39 -17.87
C ILE A 165 11.68 8.71 -18.32
N VAL A 166 10.66 7.97 -17.85
CA VAL A 166 9.24 8.20 -18.20
C VAL A 166 8.48 8.80 -17.01
N CYS A 167 8.11 10.07 -17.13
CA CYS A 167 7.59 10.88 -16.03
C CYS A 167 6.25 10.36 -15.44
N SER A 168 6.28 9.91 -14.19
CA SER A 168 5.51 10.54 -13.10
C SER A 168 5.95 9.99 -11.74
N ASP A 169 6.03 10.81 -10.69
CA ASP A 169 6.19 10.33 -9.32
C ASP A 169 5.03 9.39 -8.91
N ILE A 170 3.85 9.63 -9.48
CA ILE A 170 2.62 8.89 -9.25
C ILE A 170 2.72 7.43 -9.74
N PHE A 171 3.56 7.16 -10.75
CA PHE A 171 3.87 5.78 -11.16
C PHE A 171 4.72 5.04 -10.11
N TYR A 172 5.71 5.72 -9.51
CA TYR A 172 6.48 5.17 -8.40
C TYR A 172 5.63 4.96 -7.15
N ALA A 173 4.69 5.88 -6.86
CA ALA A 173 3.67 5.70 -5.83
C ALA A 173 2.82 4.45 -6.08
N ALA A 174 2.27 4.29 -7.30
CA ALA A 174 1.47 3.12 -7.67
C ALA A 174 2.24 1.81 -7.46
N ILE A 175 3.52 1.74 -7.86
CA ILE A 175 4.38 0.57 -7.61
C ILE A 175 4.69 0.37 -6.12
N ASN A 176 4.91 1.42 -5.33
CA ASN A 176 5.18 1.32 -3.88
C ASN A 176 3.99 0.81 -3.07
N VAL A 177 2.76 1.03 -3.57
CA VAL A 177 1.54 0.48 -2.98
C VAL A 177 1.28 -0.94 -3.49
N LEU A 178 1.25 -1.14 -4.83
CA LEU A 178 1.02 -2.46 -5.44
C LEU A 178 2.05 -3.48 -4.96
N CYS A 179 3.34 -3.18 -5.04
CA CYS A 179 4.39 -4.08 -4.54
C CYS A 179 4.55 -3.93 -3.00
N GLY A 180 3.51 -4.33 -2.26
CA GLY A 180 3.49 -4.33 -0.80
C GLY A 180 4.30 -5.47 -0.15
N ILE A 181 4.18 -5.60 1.17
CA ILE A 181 4.84 -6.67 1.97
C ILE A 181 4.43 -8.09 1.58
N GLY A 182 3.32 -8.25 0.85
CA GLY A 182 2.91 -9.53 0.27
C GLY A 182 3.97 -10.16 -0.65
N ILE A 183 4.95 -9.41 -1.15
CA ILE A 183 6.11 -9.98 -1.84
C ILE A 183 6.86 -11.03 -0.99
N LEU A 184 6.84 -10.91 0.34
CA LEU A 184 7.49 -11.85 1.25
C LEU A 184 6.78 -13.22 1.34
N SER A 185 5.48 -13.26 1.08
CA SER A 185 4.66 -14.47 1.09
C SER A 185 4.46 -15.10 -0.28
N MET A 186 4.92 -14.46 -1.37
CA MET A 186 4.81 -15.03 -2.73
C MET A 186 5.34 -16.47 -2.86
N PRO A 187 6.52 -16.83 -2.33
CA PRO A 187 6.99 -18.22 -2.34
C PRO A 187 6.07 -19.16 -1.55
N TYR A 188 5.40 -18.65 -0.51
CA TYR A 188 4.45 -19.41 0.31
C TYR A 188 3.12 -19.60 -0.42
N ALA A 189 2.65 -18.62 -1.19
CA ALA A 189 1.51 -18.78 -2.10
C ALA A 189 1.79 -19.82 -3.20
N PHE A 190 3.02 -19.89 -3.71
CA PHE A 190 3.44 -20.95 -4.65
C PHE A 190 3.52 -22.33 -3.97
N LYS A 191 3.98 -22.42 -2.72
CA LYS A 191 3.88 -23.66 -1.92
C LYS A 191 2.44 -24.10 -1.70
N GLN A 192 1.51 -23.18 -1.40
CA GLN A 192 0.13 -23.52 -1.03
C GLN A 192 -0.80 -23.79 -2.22
N GLY A 193 -0.52 -23.24 -3.41
CA GLY A 193 -1.32 -23.53 -4.63
C GLY A 193 -0.59 -24.35 -5.70
N GLY A 194 0.67 -24.73 -5.44
CA GLY A 194 1.55 -25.29 -6.46
C GLY A 194 1.80 -24.33 -7.62
N TRP A 195 2.10 -24.86 -8.80
CA TRP A 195 2.36 -24.05 -9.99
C TRP A 195 1.11 -23.36 -10.55
N LEU A 196 -0.10 -23.76 -10.12
CA LEU A 196 -1.34 -23.07 -10.45
C LEU A 196 -1.39 -21.64 -9.87
N SER A 197 -0.62 -21.35 -8.81
CA SER A 197 -0.47 -20.00 -8.25
C SER A 197 0.06 -18.98 -9.27
N LEU A 198 0.83 -19.39 -10.29
CA LEU A 198 1.27 -18.50 -11.37
C LEU A 198 0.10 -18.08 -12.29
N VAL A 199 -0.82 -19.02 -12.57
CA VAL A 199 -2.03 -18.74 -13.36
C VAL A 199 -2.99 -17.87 -12.54
N LEU A 200 -3.16 -18.17 -11.25
CA LEU A 200 -3.96 -17.34 -10.34
C LEU A 200 -3.40 -15.91 -10.25
N LEU A 201 -2.08 -15.75 -10.11
CA LEU A 201 -1.41 -14.44 -10.07
C LEU A 201 -1.69 -13.63 -11.35
N MET A 202 -1.70 -14.27 -12.52
CA MET A 202 -2.03 -13.62 -13.78
C MET A 202 -3.53 -13.25 -13.87
N VAL A 203 -4.43 -14.17 -13.50
CA VAL A 203 -5.88 -13.95 -13.55
C VAL A 203 -6.31 -12.86 -12.58
N PHE A 204 -5.84 -12.90 -11.34
CA PHE A 204 -6.12 -11.85 -10.35
C PHE A 204 -5.52 -10.51 -10.77
N GLY A 205 -4.30 -10.46 -11.32
CA GLY A 205 -3.69 -9.24 -11.84
C GLY A 205 -4.50 -8.59 -12.99
N VAL A 206 -5.05 -9.40 -13.90
CA VAL A 206 -5.93 -8.90 -14.97
C VAL A 206 -7.27 -8.39 -14.43
N ILE A 207 -7.91 -9.14 -13.52
CA ILE A 207 -9.19 -8.75 -12.89
C ILE A 207 -9.02 -7.44 -12.11
N THR A 208 -8.00 -7.34 -11.28
CA THR A 208 -7.74 -6.18 -10.41
C THR A 208 -7.30 -4.95 -11.21
N CYS A 209 -6.52 -5.11 -12.28
CA CYS A 209 -6.25 -4.02 -13.21
C CYS A 209 -7.52 -3.52 -13.91
N TYR A 210 -8.44 -4.42 -14.30
CA TYR A 210 -9.72 -4.05 -14.90
C TYR A 210 -10.65 -3.33 -13.91
N THR A 211 -10.80 -3.82 -12.68
CA THR A 211 -11.62 -3.15 -11.66
C THR A 211 -11.03 -1.80 -11.22
N GLY A 212 -9.71 -1.59 -11.33
CA GLY A 212 -9.10 -0.28 -11.19
C GLY A 212 -9.52 0.72 -12.28
N ILE A 213 -9.72 0.25 -13.51
CA ILE A 213 -10.28 1.06 -14.62
C ILE A 213 -11.76 1.37 -14.37
N LEU A 214 -12.54 0.43 -13.81
CA LEU A 214 -13.93 0.69 -13.41
C LEU A 214 -14.04 1.85 -12.40
N LEU A 215 -13.17 1.91 -11.38
CA LEU A 215 -13.16 3.03 -10.43
C LEU A 215 -12.88 4.37 -11.11
N LYS A 216 -11.97 4.40 -12.09
CA LYS A 216 -11.68 5.59 -12.90
C LYS A 216 -12.90 6.04 -13.72
N ILE A 217 -13.65 5.13 -14.32
CA ILE A 217 -14.89 5.46 -15.06
C ILE A 217 -15.99 5.99 -14.10
N CYS A 218 -16.11 5.43 -12.89
CA CYS A 218 -17.02 5.93 -11.86
C CYS A 218 -16.71 7.38 -11.46
N LEU A 219 -15.42 7.75 -11.36
CA LEU A 219 -14.98 9.12 -11.07
C LEU A 219 -15.23 10.08 -12.23
N GLU A 220 -15.07 9.64 -13.47
CA GLU A 220 -15.37 10.47 -14.66
C GLU A 220 -16.86 10.75 -14.86
N ARG A 221 -17.75 9.82 -14.46
CA ARG A 221 -19.19 9.96 -14.70
C ARG A 221 -19.89 10.94 -13.74
N CYS A 222 -19.30 11.18 -12.57
CA CYS A 222 -19.90 11.92 -11.47
C CYS A 222 -18.96 13.02 -10.97
N GLN A 223 -19.27 14.28 -11.29
CA GLN A 223 -18.45 15.42 -10.85
C GLN A 223 -18.48 15.56 -9.32
N GLY A 224 -17.34 15.95 -8.75
CA GLY A 224 -17.16 16.17 -7.30
C GLY A 224 -16.67 14.95 -6.51
N LEU A 225 -16.69 13.74 -7.09
CA LEU A 225 -16.13 12.55 -6.43
C LEU A 225 -14.60 12.64 -6.36
N GLN A 226 -14.01 12.19 -5.26
CA GLN A 226 -12.57 12.32 -5.00
C GLN A 226 -11.98 11.09 -4.29
N THR A 227 -12.67 10.55 -3.28
CA THR A 227 -12.23 9.38 -2.50
C THR A 227 -13.10 8.16 -2.79
N TYR A 228 -12.62 6.96 -2.47
CA TYR A 228 -13.39 5.73 -2.69
C TYR A 228 -14.72 5.72 -1.90
N PRO A 229 -14.79 6.14 -0.62
CA PRO A 229 -16.07 6.32 0.08
C PRO A 229 -17.08 7.23 -0.66
N ASP A 230 -16.63 8.27 -1.37
CA ASP A 230 -17.52 9.15 -2.14
C ASP A 230 -18.19 8.43 -3.32
N ILE A 231 -17.48 7.49 -3.96
CA ILE A 231 -18.05 6.59 -4.99
C ILE A 231 -19.15 5.71 -4.36
N GLY A 232 -18.89 5.18 -3.16
CA GLY A 232 -19.88 4.45 -2.36
C GLY A 232 -21.11 5.27 -2.04
N GLN A 233 -20.94 6.56 -1.72
CA GLN A 233 -22.06 7.49 -1.50
C GLN A 233 -22.89 7.70 -2.77
N ALA A 234 -22.25 7.94 -3.91
CA ALA A 234 -22.95 8.17 -5.16
C ALA A 234 -23.74 6.93 -5.63
N ALA A 235 -23.25 5.72 -5.34
CA ALA A 235 -23.90 4.47 -5.73
C ALA A 235 -25.03 4.03 -4.77
N PHE A 236 -24.79 4.08 -3.46
CA PHE A 236 -25.67 3.47 -2.43
C PHE A 236 -25.99 4.41 -1.25
N GLY A 237 -25.82 5.72 -1.42
CA GLY A 237 -26.08 6.73 -0.40
C GLY A 237 -25.15 6.60 0.83
N TYR A 238 -25.56 7.21 1.94
CA TYR A 238 -24.78 7.25 3.18
C TYR A 238 -24.33 5.85 3.65
N PHE A 239 -25.19 4.82 3.49
CA PHE A 239 -24.84 3.43 3.83
C PHE A 239 -23.63 2.92 3.02
N GLY A 240 -23.61 3.15 1.71
CA GLY A 240 -22.47 2.81 0.85
C GLY A 240 -21.18 3.52 1.26
N ARG A 241 -21.26 4.80 1.62
CA ARG A 241 -20.12 5.58 2.14
C ARG A 241 -19.50 4.94 3.37
N VAL A 242 -20.35 4.62 4.36
CA VAL A 242 -19.92 4.03 5.64
C VAL A 242 -19.38 2.61 5.44
N CYS A 243 -20.06 1.77 4.65
CA CYS A 243 -19.58 0.40 4.39
C CYS A 243 -18.21 0.37 3.71
N ILE A 244 -17.99 1.15 2.65
CA ILE A 244 -16.68 1.21 1.99
C ILE A 244 -15.62 1.78 2.94
N ALA A 245 -15.91 2.89 3.65
CA ALA A 245 -14.97 3.47 4.61
C ALA A 245 -14.56 2.50 5.72
N MET A 246 -15.51 1.75 6.30
CA MET A 246 -15.24 0.80 7.37
C MET A 246 -14.35 -0.36 6.90
N VAL A 247 -14.59 -0.92 5.71
CA VAL A 247 -13.73 -1.99 5.16
C VAL A 247 -12.32 -1.45 4.84
N LEU A 248 -12.20 -0.23 4.31
CA LEU A 248 -10.90 0.41 4.07
C LEU A 248 -10.12 0.70 5.36
N TYR A 249 -10.79 1.08 6.46
CA TYR A 249 -10.12 1.24 7.75
C TYR A 249 -9.72 -0.10 8.38
N LEU A 250 -10.50 -1.16 8.18
CA LEU A 250 -10.15 -2.52 8.61
C LEU A 250 -8.95 -3.08 7.82
N ASP A 251 -8.86 -2.82 6.52
CA ASP A 251 -7.73 -3.20 5.67
C ASP A 251 -6.43 -2.53 6.12
N LEU A 252 -6.44 -1.20 6.26
CA LEU A 252 -5.30 -0.44 6.77
C LEU A 252 -4.90 -0.89 8.19
N PHE A 253 -5.86 -1.30 9.03
CA PHE A 253 -5.59 -1.83 10.36
C PHE A 253 -4.93 -3.22 10.29
N SER A 254 -5.43 -4.11 9.43
CA SER A 254 -4.87 -5.46 9.23
C SER A 254 -3.44 -5.37 8.66
N SER A 255 -3.21 -4.49 7.69
CA SER A 255 -1.87 -4.15 7.19
C SER A 255 -0.91 -3.70 8.31
N CYS A 256 -1.38 -2.96 9.32
CA CYS A 256 -0.56 -2.59 10.48
C CYS A 256 -0.27 -3.78 11.41
N VAL A 257 -1.22 -4.69 11.62
CA VAL A 257 -0.99 -5.96 12.34
C VAL A 257 0.06 -6.80 11.60
N GLU A 258 -0.07 -6.95 10.29
CA GLU A 258 0.86 -7.70 9.45
C GLU A 258 2.27 -7.10 9.47
N TYR A 259 2.43 -5.77 9.39
CA TYR A 259 3.74 -5.12 9.56
C TYR A 259 4.39 -5.44 10.91
N LEU A 260 3.61 -5.53 12.00
CA LEU A 260 4.14 -5.81 13.33
C LEU A 260 4.55 -7.28 13.51
N ILE A 261 3.73 -8.23 13.02
CA ILE A 261 4.08 -9.66 12.98
C ILE A 261 5.33 -9.86 12.11
N MET A 262 5.38 -9.21 10.93
CA MET A 262 6.52 -9.26 10.02
C MET A 262 7.82 -8.78 10.68
N MET A 263 7.78 -7.66 11.42
CA MET A 263 8.93 -7.18 12.18
C MET A 263 9.34 -8.19 13.25
N ASN A 264 8.38 -8.72 14.00
CA ASN A 264 8.62 -9.58 15.15
C ASN A 264 9.18 -10.96 14.77
N ASP A 265 8.63 -11.59 13.73
CA ASP A 265 9.12 -12.87 13.21
C ASP A 265 10.60 -12.79 12.80
N ASN A 266 10.99 -11.71 12.11
CA ASN A 266 12.38 -11.52 11.67
C ASN A 266 13.29 -11.11 12.83
N LEU A 267 12.81 -10.31 13.78
CA LEU A 267 13.59 -9.89 14.95
C LEU A 267 13.84 -11.07 15.92
N SER A 268 12.83 -11.89 16.18
CA SER A 268 12.97 -13.10 17.00
C SER A 268 13.83 -14.17 16.32
N ALA A 269 13.77 -14.30 14.98
CA ALA A 269 14.69 -15.14 14.22
C ALA A 269 16.15 -14.65 14.23
N LEU A 270 16.38 -13.33 14.37
CA LEU A 270 17.73 -12.75 14.56
C LEU A 270 18.24 -12.89 16.00
N PHE A 271 17.35 -12.92 17.00
CA PHE A 271 17.69 -12.97 18.42
C PHE A 271 16.97 -14.10 19.20
N PRO A 272 17.07 -15.38 18.79
CA PRO A 272 16.30 -16.50 19.36
C PRO A 272 16.69 -16.90 20.80
N HIS A 273 17.59 -16.14 21.43
CA HIS A 273 18.04 -16.32 22.81
C HIS A 273 17.86 -15.04 23.65
N ALA A 274 17.22 -14.00 23.11
CA ALA A 274 16.91 -12.77 23.83
C ALA A 274 15.67 -12.96 24.73
N HIS A 275 15.90 -13.61 25.86
CA HIS A 275 14.97 -13.67 26.98
C HIS A 275 15.21 -12.47 27.92
N LEU A 276 14.16 -11.99 28.58
CA LEU A 276 14.26 -10.90 29.54
C LEU A 276 13.65 -11.32 30.88
N ASP A 277 14.51 -11.46 31.88
CA ASP A 277 14.16 -11.84 33.25
C ASP A 277 14.28 -10.60 34.16
N ILE A 278 13.15 -10.10 34.64
CA ILE A 278 13.12 -9.07 35.69
C ILE A 278 13.00 -9.76 37.05
N GLY A 279 14.16 -9.96 37.68
CA GLY A 279 14.29 -10.29 39.10
C GLY A 279 13.74 -11.66 39.52
N GLY A 280 13.58 -12.62 38.60
CA GLY A 280 12.98 -13.93 38.86
C GLY A 280 11.46 -13.91 39.06
N ILE A 281 10.79 -12.81 38.67
CA ILE A 281 9.34 -12.61 38.83
C ILE A 281 8.64 -12.56 37.47
N ILE A 282 9.28 -12.00 36.45
CA ILE A 282 8.73 -11.91 35.09
C ILE A 282 9.76 -12.45 34.10
N HIS A 283 9.54 -13.68 33.64
CA HIS A 283 10.26 -14.27 32.51
C HIS A 283 9.50 -13.96 31.22
N LEU A 284 9.98 -13.03 30.39
CA LEU A 284 9.44 -12.82 29.05
C LEU A 284 10.06 -13.83 28.10
N ASP A 285 9.21 -14.58 27.40
CA ASP A 285 9.60 -15.35 26.23
C ASP A 285 10.18 -14.45 25.13
N SER A 286 11.09 -15.00 24.32
CA SER A 286 11.82 -14.28 23.29
C SER A 286 10.90 -13.67 22.22
N TYR A 287 9.78 -14.31 21.88
CA TYR A 287 8.80 -13.76 20.92
C TYR A 287 8.04 -12.57 21.50
N LEU A 288 7.67 -12.62 22.79
CA LEU A 288 7.00 -11.51 23.48
C LEU A 288 7.95 -10.32 23.70
N PHE A 289 9.21 -10.57 24.07
CA PHE A 289 10.24 -9.54 24.18
C PHE A 289 10.46 -8.83 22.83
N CYS A 290 10.60 -9.59 21.73
CA CYS A 290 10.76 -9.02 20.40
C CYS A 290 9.52 -8.23 19.93
N ALA A 291 8.30 -8.63 20.31
CA ALA A 291 7.07 -7.90 19.98
C ALA A 291 7.03 -6.52 20.66
N ILE A 292 7.43 -6.47 21.94
CA ILE A 292 7.53 -5.23 22.72
C ILE A 292 8.63 -4.32 22.15
N VAL A 293 9.81 -4.86 21.82
CA VAL A 293 10.89 -4.09 21.18
C VAL A 293 10.46 -3.54 19.81
N SER A 294 9.83 -4.36 18.98
CA SER A 294 9.28 -3.94 17.67
C SER A 294 8.28 -2.79 17.84
N THR A 295 7.38 -2.90 18.82
CA THR A 295 6.41 -1.87 19.17
C THR A 295 7.09 -0.57 19.61
N LEU A 296 8.09 -0.64 20.48
CA LEU A 296 8.83 0.53 20.97
C LEU A 296 9.67 1.22 19.89
N VAL A 297 10.14 0.49 18.86
CA VAL A 297 10.85 1.06 17.70
C VAL A 297 9.88 1.72 16.73
N ILE A 298 8.68 1.17 16.52
CA ILE A 298 7.65 1.75 15.65
C ILE A 298 6.98 2.97 16.29
N LEU A 299 6.66 2.93 17.59
CA LEU A 299 5.83 3.92 18.28
C LEU A 299 6.24 5.41 18.06
N PRO A 300 7.53 5.80 18.10
CA PRO A 300 7.95 7.17 17.81
C PRO A 300 7.60 7.65 16.40
N THR A 301 7.53 6.75 15.41
CA THR A 301 7.14 7.10 14.03
C THR A 301 5.66 7.45 13.94
N VAL A 302 4.81 6.74 14.71
CA VAL A 302 3.36 6.96 14.70
C VAL A 302 3.01 8.34 15.28
N TRP A 303 3.81 8.86 16.22
CA TRP A 303 3.64 10.21 16.77
C TRP A 303 4.02 11.35 15.80
N LEU A 304 4.62 11.05 14.63
CA LEU A 304 4.99 12.06 13.63
C LEU A 304 3.77 12.57 12.84
N ARG A 305 3.12 13.63 13.33
CA ARG A 305 2.02 14.35 12.64
C ARG A 305 2.48 15.20 11.43
N ASN A 306 3.79 15.39 11.24
CA ASN A 306 4.35 16.21 10.15
C ASN A 306 4.36 15.46 8.82
N LEU A 307 3.33 15.68 8.00
CA LEU A 307 3.10 14.98 6.73
C LEU A 307 4.32 15.01 5.80
N SER A 308 5.04 16.14 5.72
CA SER A 308 6.25 16.29 4.91
C SER A 308 7.36 15.31 5.32
N LEU A 309 7.60 15.11 6.63
CA LEU A 309 8.63 14.16 7.10
C LEU A 309 8.26 12.72 6.71
N LEU A 310 6.98 12.38 6.80
CA LEU A 310 6.48 11.06 6.51
C LEU A 310 6.51 10.73 5.00
N SER A 311 6.51 11.74 4.12
CA SER A 311 6.81 11.60 2.69
C SER A 311 8.26 11.16 2.42
N TYR A 312 9.28 11.78 3.08
CA TYR A 312 10.67 11.29 2.96
C TYR A 312 10.81 9.84 3.42
N ILE A 313 10.08 9.46 4.48
CA ILE A 313 10.09 8.10 5.04
C ILE A 313 9.49 7.10 4.04
N SER A 314 8.48 7.47 3.25
CA SER A 314 7.89 6.64 2.18
C SER A 314 8.92 6.15 1.15
N VAL A 315 9.94 6.97 0.84
CA VAL A 315 11.05 6.62 -0.08
C VAL A 315 11.85 5.42 0.45
N GLY A 316 12.04 5.36 1.77
CA GLY A 316 12.67 4.21 2.44
C GLY A 316 11.88 2.91 2.24
N GLY A 317 10.55 3.00 2.13
CA GLY A 317 9.67 1.85 1.85
C GLY A 317 9.91 1.22 0.48
N VAL A 318 10.28 2.00 -0.53
CA VAL A 318 10.65 1.49 -1.87
C VAL A 318 12.04 0.86 -1.84
N VAL A 319 13.01 1.53 -1.22
CA VAL A 319 14.41 1.08 -1.16
C VAL A 319 14.54 -0.23 -0.36
N THR A 320 13.85 -0.34 0.78
CA THR A 320 13.85 -1.55 1.61
C THR A 320 13.25 -2.74 0.86
N LEU A 321 12.10 -2.57 0.20
CA LEU A 321 11.47 -3.59 -0.63
C LEU A 321 12.39 -4.07 -1.76
N ALA A 322 12.93 -3.13 -2.55
CA ALA A 322 13.81 -3.44 -3.67
C ALA A 322 15.08 -4.18 -3.22
N ALA A 323 15.69 -3.76 -2.11
CA ALA A 323 16.85 -4.41 -1.53
C ALA A 323 16.55 -5.86 -1.09
N VAL A 324 15.39 -6.13 -0.51
CA VAL A 324 14.99 -7.49 -0.09
C VAL A 324 14.78 -8.41 -1.30
N VAL A 325 14.17 -7.93 -2.38
CA VAL A 325 14.03 -8.70 -3.64
C VAL A 325 15.40 -8.97 -4.26
N VAL A 326 16.27 -7.97 -4.35
CA VAL A 326 17.65 -8.13 -4.84
C VAL A 326 18.42 -9.14 -3.99
N CYS A 327 18.25 -9.15 -2.66
CA CYS A 327 18.89 -10.14 -1.80
C CYS A 327 18.43 -11.58 -2.09
N LEU A 328 17.13 -11.82 -2.36
CA LEU A 328 16.65 -13.15 -2.73
C LEU A 328 17.21 -13.60 -4.08
N LEU A 329 17.16 -12.74 -5.09
CA LEU A 329 17.68 -13.06 -6.44
C LEU A 329 19.19 -13.27 -6.43
N TRP A 330 19.94 -12.48 -5.66
CA TRP A 330 21.38 -12.65 -5.47
C TRP A 330 21.71 -13.98 -4.77
N LEU A 331 20.99 -14.31 -3.70
CA LEU A 331 21.16 -15.55 -2.96
C LEU A 331 20.91 -16.79 -3.85
N GLY A 332 19.95 -16.71 -4.78
CA GLY A 332 19.62 -17.78 -5.72
C GLY A 332 20.50 -17.87 -6.97
N VAL A 333 21.19 -16.79 -7.37
CA VAL A 333 21.98 -16.74 -8.62
C VAL A 333 23.50 -16.72 -8.38
N VAL A 334 23.96 -16.11 -7.28
CA VAL A 334 25.38 -15.87 -6.99
C VAL A 334 25.88 -16.68 -5.81
N ASP A 335 25.13 -16.70 -4.70
CA ASP A 335 25.51 -17.45 -3.49
C ASP A 335 25.27 -18.98 -3.64
N GLY A 336 24.65 -19.42 -4.75
CA GLY A 336 24.65 -20.82 -5.19
C GLY A 336 23.82 -21.78 -4.32
N VAL A 337 22.78 -21.30 -3.65
CA VAL A 337 21.89 -22.15 -2.84
C VAL A 337 21.23 -23.22 -3.73
N GLU A 338 21.44 -24.49 -3.37
CA GLU A 338 20.98 -25.65 -4.13
C GLU A 338 19.45 -25.65 -4.30
N TYR A 339 18.99 -25.74 -5.55
CA TYR A 339 17.56 -25.77 -5.84
C TYR A 339 16.93 -27.07 -5.33
N HIS A 340 15.82 -26.94 -4.63
CA HIS A 340 15.02 -28.05 -4.10
C HIS A 340 13.70 -28.11 -4.90
N PRO A 341 13.70 -28.65 -6.14
CA PRO A 341 12.53 -28.65 -7.00
C PRO A 341 11.41 -29.51 -6.41
N SER A 342 10.40 -28.85 -5.83
CA SER A 342 9.21 -29.52 -5.33
C SER A 342 8.46 -30.22 -6.48
N ARG A 343 7.91 -31.39 -6.16
CA ARG A 343 7.10 -32.21 -7.09
C ARG A 343 5.61 -31.87 -7.06
N THR A 344 5.20 -30.92 -6.21
CA THR A 344 3.80 -30.53 -6.01
C THR A 344 3.32 -29.68 -7.17
N ALA A 345 2.87 -30.34 -8.25
CA ALA A 345 2.29 -29.67 -9.42
C ALA A 345 1.04 -28.84 -9.06
N LEU A 346 0.18 -29.41 -8.20
CA LEU A 346 -1.11 -28.89 -7.76
C LEU A 346 -1.37 -29.30 -6.31
N ASP A 347 -1.81 -28.36 -5.49
CA ASP A 347 -2.52 -28.63 -4.22
C ASP A 347 -3.88 -27.92 -4.28
N PHE A 348 -4.97 -28.70 -4.28
CA PHE A 348 -6.33 -28.16 -4.30
C PHE A 348 -6.89 -27.85 -2.90
N GLY A 349 -6.30 -28.42 -1.83
CA GLY A 349 -6.74 -28.20 -0.46
C GLY A 349 -6.28 -26.84 0.08
N ASN A 350 -5.03 -26.47 -0.19
CA ASN A 350 -4.46 -25.19 0.24
C ASN A 350 -4.64 -24.04 -0.79
N LEU A 351 -5.19 -24.34 -1.97
CA LEU A 351 -5.46 -23.35 -3.03
C LEU A 351 -6.20 -22.09 -2.55
N PRO A 352 -7.23 -22.15 -1.66
CA PRO A 352 -7.91 -20.94 -1.20
C PRO A 352 -7.04 -20.02 -0.32
N VAL A 353 -6.05 -20.59 0.37
CA VAL A 353 -5.03 -19.81 1.11
C VAL A 353 -4.10 -19.11 0.12
N ALA A 354 -3.68 -19.79 -0.95
CA ALA A 354 -2.91 -19.17 -2.04
C ALA A 354 -3.69 -18.05 -2.74
N VAL A 355 -5.00 -18.23 -2.97
CA VAL A 355 -5.90 -17.18 -3.49
C VAL A 355 -5.97 -15.98 -2.55
N GLY A 356 -6.08 -16.19 -1.23
CA GLY A 356 -6.04 -15.10 -0.24
C GLY A 356 -4.73 -14.31 -0.30
N LEU A 357 -3.59 -15.01 -0.29
CA LEU A 357 -2.25 -14.38 -0.37
C LEU A 357 -2.06 -13.60 -1.68
N ILE A 358 -2.50 -14.14 -2.82
CA ILE A 358 -2.44 -13.47 -4.13
C ILE A 358 -3.38 -12.26 -4.18
N GLY A 359 -4.59 -12.37 -3.61
CA GLY A 359 -5.55 -11.28 -3.50
C GLY A 359 -5.00 -10.09 -2.72
N PHE A 360 -4.40 -10.34 -1.56
CA PHE A 360 -3.71 -9.32 -0.76
C PHE A 360 -2.61 -8.60 -1.57
N CYS A 361 -1.85 -9.33 -2.39
CA CYS A 361 -0.76 -8.76 -3.17
C CYS A 361 -1.20 -7.85 -4.33
N TYR A 362 -2.48 -7.80 -4.68
CA TYR A 362 -3.01 -6.79 -5.60
C TYR A 362 -3.87 -5.73 -4.89
N GLY A 363 -3.89 -5.75 -3.55
CA GLY A 363 -4.62 -4.81 -2.71
C GLY A 363 -4.13 -3.38 -2.84
N SER A 364 -4.88 -2.58 -3.60
CA SER A 364 -4.44 -1.23 -4.00
C SER A 364 -5.58 -0.29 -4.41
N HIS A 365 -6.82 -0.77 -4.54
CA HIS A 365 -7.96 0.03 -4.99
C HIS A 365 -8.37 1.11 -3.99
N SER A 366 -7.93 0.98 -2.74
CA SER A 366 -7.99 2.01 -1.69
C SER A 366 -7.33 3.34 -2.12
N VAL A 367 -6.17 3.31 -2.76
CA VAL A 367 -5.45 4.51 -3.21
C VAL A 367 -5.87 5.00 -4.59
N PHE A 368 -6.39 4.12 -5.46
CA PHE A 368 -6.63 4.41 -6.88
C PHE A 368 -7.45 5.69 -7.17
N PRO A 369 -8.55 6.01 -6.46
CA PRO A 369 -9.26 7.27 -6.68
C PRO A 369 -8.43 8.52 -6.38
N ASN A 370 -7.65 8.49 -5.29
CA ASN A 370 -6.81 9.61 -4.87
C ASN A 370 -5.57 9.75 -5.78
N ILE A 371 -5.04 8.62 -6.28
CA ILE A 371 -4.03 8.60 -7.35
C ILE A 371 -4.58 9.26 -8.62
N TYR A 372 -5.81 8.90 -9.04
CA TYR A 372 -6.44 9.45 -10.24
C TYR A 372 -6.64 10.98 -10.14
N THR A 373 -7.18 11.47 -9.03
CA THR A 373 -7.44 12.91 -8.84
C THR A 373 -6.19 13.73 -8.54
N SER A 374 -5.10 13.09 -8.12
CA SER A 374 -3.78 13.73 -7.97
C SER A 374 -2.98 13.82 -9.30
N MET A 375 -3.42 13.16 -10.38
CA MET A 375 -2.69 13.22 -11.66
C MET A 375 -2.83 14.57 -12.35
N GLN A 376 -1.69 15.15 -12.75
CA GLN A 376 -1.65 16.32 -13.63
C GLN A 376 -2.28 16.05 -15.01
N GLU A 377 -2.20 14.80 -15.48
CA GLU A 377 -2.81 14.35 -16.74
C GLU A 377 -3.56 13.03 -16.52
N PRO A 378 -4.81 13.06 -16.00
CA PRO A 378 -5.56 11.86 -15.62
C PRO A 378 -5.87 10.89 -16.78
N SER A 379 -5.79 11.35 -18.03
CA SER A 379 -5.90 10.48 -19.22
C SER A 379 -4.85 9.38 -19.28
N ARG A 380 -3.69 9.55 -18.62
CA ARG A 380 -2.63 8.54 -18.52
C ARG A 380 -2.90 7.46 -17.48
N PHE A 381 -3.90 7.61 -16.62
CA PHE A 381 -4.17 6.67 -15.52
C PHE A 381 -4.30 5.20 -15.95
N PRO A 382 -5.02 4.83 -17.03
CA PRO A 382 -5.09 3.43 -17.48
C PRO A 382 -3.73 2.86 -17.89
N SER A 383 -2.88 3.67 -18.53
CA SER A 383 -1.51 3.27 -18.89
C SER A 383 -0.62 3.13 -17.66
N ALA A 384 -0.75 4.03 -16.68
CA ALA A 384 -0.03 3.94 -15.41
C ALA A 384 -0.42 2.67 -14.63
N LEU A 385 -1.71 2.36 -14.53
CA LEU A 385 -2.19 1.09 -13.97
C LEU A 385 -1.58 -0.10 -14.71
N LEU A 386 -1.75 -0.19 -16.03
CA LEU A 386 -1.32 -1.35 -16.82
C LEU A 386 0.18 -1.63 -16.68
N ILE A 387 1.02 -0.60 -16.70
CA ILE A 387 2.47 -0.75 -16.50
C ILE A 387 2.78 -1.16 -15.05
N SER A 388 2.11 -0.57 -14.05
CA SER A 388 2.36 -0.89 -12.64
C SER A 388 1.96 -2.33 -12.29
N PHE A 389 0.79 -2.79 -12.76
CA PHE A 389 0.35 -4.18 -12.64
C PHE A 389 1.28 -5.14 -13.39
N SER A 390 1.77 -4.78 -14.58
CA SER A 390 2.74 -5.59 -15.34
C SER A 390 4.07 -5.75 -14.60
N VAL A 391 4.60 -4.66 -14.02
CA VAL A 391 5.83 -4.70 -13.20
C VAL A 391 5.62 -5.54 -11.94
N SER A 392 4.48 -5.38 -11.26
CA SER A 392 4.13 -6.14 -10.06
C SER A 392 4.00 -7.64 -10.37
N PHE A 393 3.32 -8.00 -11.46
CA PHE A 393 3.22 -9.40 -11.93
C PHE A 393 4.61 -10.02 -12.19
N VAL A 394 5.51 -9.30 -12.86
CA VAL A 394 6.90 -9.78 -13.12
C VAL A 394 7.67 -9.95 -11.81
N MET A 395 7.59 -8.98 -10.90
CA MET A 395 8.28 -9.02 -9.60
C MET A 395 7.77 -10.16 -8.70
N TYR A 396 6.44 -10.34 -8.64
CA TYR A 396 5.81 -11.42 -7.90
C TYR A 396 6.06 -12.80 -8.49
N THR A 397 6.04 -12.92 -9.83
CA THR A 397 6.43 -14.16 -10.51
C THR A 397 7.89 -14.50 -10.23
N ALA A 398 8.80 -13.53 -10.34
CA ALA A 398 10.22 -13.76 -10.07
C ALA A 398 10.44 -14.20 -8.61
N VAL A 399 9.95 -13.43 -7.64
CA VAL A 399 10.14 -13.75 -6.21
C VAL A 399 9.47 -15.08 -5.84
N GLY A 400 8.23 -15.31 -6.25
CA GLY A 400 7.50 -16.55 -6.00
C GLY A 400 8.19 -17.78 -6.57
N VAL A 401 8.57 -17.74 -7.86
CA VAL A 401 9.23 -18.86 -8.54
C VAL A 401 10.64 -19.11 -7.98
N TYR A 402 11.50 -18.10 -7.86
CA TYR A 402 12.85 -18.29 -7.33
C TYR A 402 12.82 -18.75 -5.87
N GLY A 403 12.01 -18.13 -5.02
CA GLY A 403 11.89 -18.53 -3.61
C GLY A 403 11.34 -19.95 -3.43
N TYR A 404 10.35 -20.36 -4.23
CA TYR A 404 9.81 -21.72 -4.17
C TYR A 404 10.78 -22.76 -4.75
N LEU A 405 11.55 -22.44 -5.79
CA LEU A 405 12.61 -23.32 -6.29
C LEU A 405 13.81 -23.47 -5.34
N MET A 406 14.14 -22.43 -4.56
CA MET A 406 15.22 -22.48 -3.58
C MET A 406 14.84 -23.24 -2.30
N PHE A 407 13.63 -23.05 -1.80
CA PHE A 407 13.22 -23.54 -0.47
C PHE A 407 12.18 -24.68 -0.51
N GLY A 408 11.59 -24.96 -1.68
CA GLY A 408 10.63 -26.05 -1.90
C GLY A 408 9.47 -26.07 -0.90
N ASP A 409 9.08 -27.26 -0.47
CA ASP A 409 8.00 -27.43 0.52
C ASP A 409 8.39 -26.97 1.94
N SER A 410 9.65 -26.57 2.16
CA SER A 410 10.11 -25.97 3.43
C SER A 410 9.80 -24.48 3.56
N VAL A 411 9.24 -23.82 2.53
CA VAL A 411 8.87 -22.40 2.59
C VAL A 411 7.94 -22.11 3.79
N LYS A 412 8.30 -21.06 4.54
CA LYS A 412 7.52 -20.43 5.61
C LYS A 412 6.70 -19.26 5.04
N SER A 413 5.77 -18.73 5.84
CA SER A 413 4.95 -17.55 5.53
C SER A 413 5.72 -16.32 5.04
N GLN A 414 7.01 -16.19 5.40
CA GLN A 414 7.93 -15.17 4.92
C GLN A 414 9.23 -15.82 4.44
N PHE A 415 9.64 -15.56 3.20
CA PHE A 415 10.84 -16.20 2.64
C PHE A 415 12.16 -15.82 3.33
N THR A 416 12.22 -14.67 4.02
CA THR A 416 13.41 -14.26 4.80
C THR A 416 13.70 -15.23 5.94
N LEU A 417 12.65 -15.83 6.53
CA LEU A 417 12.77 -16.83 7.59
C LEU A 417 13.27 -18.20 7.08
N ASN A 418 13.40 -18.38 5.76
CA ASN A 418 14.05 -19.52 5.12
C ASN A 418 15.51 -19.24 4.72
N MET A 419 15.96 -17.98 4.73
CA MET A 419 17.28 -17.65 4.22
C MET A 419 18.41 -18.20 5.13
N PRO A 420 19.42 -18.90 4.57
CA PRO A 420 20.48 -19.52 5.34
C PRO A 420 21.41 -18.47 5.98
N THR A 421 21.53 -18.53 7.31
CA THR A 421 22.06 -17.42 8.15
C THR A 421 23.58 -17.21 8.06
N ASN A 422 24.30 -18.01 7.29
CA ASN A 422 25.74 -17.87 7.04
C ASN A 422 26.07 -16.78 6.01
N TYR A 423 25.16 -16.44 5.09
CA TYR A 423 25.42 -15.43 4.05
C TYR A 423 25.16 -14.00 4.55
N VAL A 424 25.98 -13.05 4.10
CA VAL A 424 25.78 -11.62 4.38
C VAL A 424 24.48 -11.13 3.74
N THR A 425 24.20 -11.57 2.50
CA THR A 425 22.96 -11.36 1.74
C THR A 425 21.71 -11.59 2.59
N SER A 426 21.67 -12.72 3.30
CA SER A 426 20.55 -13.13 4.16
C SER A 426 20.42 -12.26 5.42
N LYS A 427 21.54 -11.83 6.01
CA LYS A 427 21.54 -10.89 7.16
C LYS A 427 21.03 -9.51 6.74
N VAL A 428 21.42 -9.03 5.56
CA VAL A 428 20.94 -7.76 4.99
C VAL A 428 19.44 -7.84 4.73
N ALA A 429 18.95 -8.92 4.12
CA ALA A 429 17.52 -9.12 3.88
C ALA A 429 16.70 -9.08 5.19
N ALA A 430 17.11 -9.84 6.21
CA ALA A 430 16.42 -9.91 7.50
C ALA A 430 16.36 -8.53 8.20
N TRP A 431 17.49 -7.83 8.30
CA TRP A 431 17.50 -6.47 8.87
C TRP A 431 16.69 -5.46 8.05
N THR A 432 16.65 -5.61 6.73
CA THR A 432 15.87 -4.73 5.85
C THR A 432 14.36 -4.95 6.05
N VAL A 433 13.92 -6.19 6.26
CA VAL A 433 12.53 -6.51 6.63
C VAL A 433 12.17 -6.02 8.04
N VAL A 434 13.11 -6.05 9.00
CA VAL A 434 12.89 -5.44 10.33
C VAL A 434 12.76 -3.91 10.22
N VAL A 435 13.44 -3.25 9.29
CA VAL A 435 13.38 -1.79 9.09
C VAL A 435 12.16 -1.34 8.26
N ALA A 436 11.66 -2.15 7.33
CA ALA A 436 10.58 -1.76 6.42
C ALA A 436 9.28 -1.27 7.14
N PRO A 437 8.78 -1.93 8.21
CA PRO A 437 7.66 -1.44 9.02
C PRO A 437 7.85 -0.03 9.56
N VAL A 438 9.05 0.30 10.03
CA VAL A 438 9.40 1.63 10.56
C VAL A 438 9.16 2.74 9.50
N THR A 439 9.16 2.37 8.21
CA THR A 439 8.84 3.30 7.11
C THR A 439 7.36 3.31 6.68
N LYS A 440 6.66 2.16 6.69
CA LYS A 440 5.28 2.06 6.18
C LYS A 440 4.20 2.22 7.26
N PHE A 441 4.48 1.85 8.52
CA PHE A 441 3.47 1.76 9.58
C PHE A 441 2.79 3.11 9.90
N ALA A 442 3.56 4.20 10.04
CA ALA A 442 3.00 5.51 10.34
C ALA A 442 2.19 6.11 9.17
N LEU A 443 2.52 5.76 7.91
CA LEU A 443 1.70 6.08 6.73
C LEU A 443 0.35 5.34 6.79
N THR A 444 0.38 4.04 7.10
CA THR A 444 -0.82 3.17 7.08
C THR A 444 -1.75 3.42 8.26
N LEU A 445 -1.23 3.74 9.44
CA LEU A 445 -2.06 4.05 10.61
C LEU A 445 -2.63 5.48 10.60
N THR A 446 -2.01 6.42 9.86
CA THR A 446 -2.46 7.83 9.86
C THR A 446 -3.90 8.05 9.37
N PRO A 447 -4.38 7.47 8.24
CA PRO A 447 -5.78 7.59 7.82
C PRO A 447 -6.79 7.16 8.88
N ILE A 448 -6.51 6.07 9.60
CA ILE A 448 -7.36 5.55 10.68
C ILE A 448 -7.39 6.55 11.85
N THR A 449 -6.22 7.02 12.29
CA THR A 449 -6.13 7.98 13.40
C THR A 449 -6.84 9.29 13.09
N PHE A 450 -6.77 9.76 11.84
CA PHE A 450 -7.45 10.96 11.37
C PHE A 450 -8.97 10.77 11.28
N GLY A 451 -9.44 9.63 10.78
CA GLY A 451 -10.86 9.27 10.81
C GLY A 451 -11.44 9.23 12.24
N ILE A 452 -10.64 8.82 13.23
CA ILE A 452 -11.03 8.83 14.66
C ILE A 452 -10.90 10.23 15.27
N GLU A 453 -9.83 10.98 14.97
CA GLU A 453 -9.63 12.36 15.45
C GLU A 453 -10.77 13.28 14.99
N GLU A 454 -11.31 13.11 13.77
CA GLU A 454 -12.39 13.97 13.24
C GLU A 454 -13.78 13.64 13.82
N LEU A 455 -13.96 12.47 14.45
CA LEU A 455 -15.15 12.14 15.26
C LEU A 455 -15.15 12.79 16.65
N LEU A 456 -14.04 13.40 17.08
CA LEU A 456 -13.96 14.12 18.36
C LEU A 456 -14.66 15.49 18.30
N PRO A 457 -15.12 16.03 19.44
CA PRO A 457 -15.54 17.43 19.53
C PRO A 457 -14.43 18.39 19.07
N ALA A 458 -14.80 19.46 18.35
CA ALA A 458 -13.86 20.40 17.72
C ALA A 458 -12.78 20.97 18.66
N ALA A 459 -13.08 21.11 19.96
CA ALA A 459 -12.12 21.54 20.98
C ALA A 459 -10.95 20.56 21.22
N GLN A 460 -11.08 19.29 20.81
CA GLN A 460 -10.09 18.23 21.01
C GLN A 460 -9.37 17.82 19.72
N GLN A 461 -9.95 18.05 18.53
CA GLN A 461 -9.41 17.66 17.21
C GLN A 461 -7.99 18.19 16.92
N ASN A 462 -7.59 19.31 17.53
CA ASN A 462 -6.24 19.89 17.39
C ASN A 462 -5.33 19.65 18.60
N SER A 463 -5.74 18.84 19.58
CA SER A 463 -4.92 18.53 20.75
C SER A 463 -3.88 17.46 20.45
N TYR A 464 -2.61 17.87 20.39
CA TYR A 464 -1.46 16.97 20.17
C TYR A 464 -1.42 15.81 21.20
N ALA A 465 -1.80 16.07 22.45
CA ALA A 465 -1.88 15.04 23.48
C ALA A 465 -2.97 13.99 23.19
N VAL A 466 -4.13 14.40 22.67
CA VAL A 466 -5.22 13.48 22.32
C VAL A 466 -4.85 12.65 21.09
N SER A 467 -4.21 13.26 20.08
CA SER A 467 -3.66 12.55 18.92
C SER A 467 -2.63 11.49 19.34
N ILE A 468 -1.69 11.81 20.23
CA ILE A 468 -0.75 10.84 20.81
C ILE A 468 -1.47 9.71 21.56
N ILE A 469 -2.49 10.01 22.37
CA ILE A 469 -3.26 9.00 23.11
C ILE A 469 -3.96 8.03 22.15
N ILE A 470 -4.65 8.53 21.12
CA ILE A 470 -5.32 7.70 20.11
C ILE A 470 -4.31 6.83 19.35
N ARG A 471 -3.21 7.44 18.87
CA ARG A 471 -2.13 6.75 18.14
C ARG A 471 -1.48 5.65 18.99
N THR A 472 -1.29 5.89 20.28
CA THR A 472 -0.71 4.91 21.21
C THR A 472 -1.69 3.81 21.58
N ALA A 473 -2.97 4.13 21.79
CA ALA A 473 -4.03 3.15 22.05
C ALA A 473 -4.25 2.21 20.85
N LEU A 474 -4.23 2.73 19.62
CA LEU A 474 -4.25 1.92 18.41
C LEU A 474 -3.02 1.04 18.29
N MET A 475 -1.81 1.55 18.59
CA MET A 475 -0.58 0.75 18.58
C MET A 475 -0.65 -0.42 19.58
N ILE A 476 -1.22 -0.20 20.78
CA ILE A 476 -1.45 -1.24 21.79
C ILE A 476 -2.48 -2.27 21.29
N LEU A 477 -3.57 -1.83 20.65
CA LEU A 477 -4.56 -2.73 20.06
C LEU A 477 -3.97 -3.60 18.95
N ILE A 478 -3.15 -3.02 18.07
CA ILE A 478 -2.43 -3.72 17.00
C ILE A 478 -1.46 -4.77 17.60
N LEU A 479 -0.74 -4.43 18.67
CA LEU A 479 0.11 -5.38 19.40
C LEU A 479 -0.70 -6.53 20.01
N ILE A 480 -1.86 -6.26 20.62
CA ILE A 480 -2.73 -7.31 21.19
C ILE A 480 -3.18 -8.28 20.09
N VAL A 481 -3.61 -7.79 18.92
CA VAL A 481 -4.03 -8.65 17.80
C VAL A 481 -2.84 -9.45 17.24
N ALA A 482 -1.67 -8.81 17.05
CA ALA A 482 -0.45 -9.47 16.57
C ALA A 482 0.11 -10.55 17.52
N LEU A 483 -0.14 -10.42 18.83
CA LEU A 483 0.18 -11.45 19.83
C LEU A 483 -0.89 -12.55 19.92
N THR A 484 -2.15 -12.24 19.59
CA THR A 484 -3.27 -13.20 19.63
C THR A 484 -3.29 -14.12 18.40
N VAL A 485 -2.93 -13.60 17.22
CA VAL A 485 -2.87 -14.37 15.97
C VAL A 485 -1.48 -14.17 15.33
N PRO A 486 -0.42 -14.79 15.88
CA PRO A 486 0.99 -14.60 15.46
C PRO A 486 1.34 -15.35 14.16
N TYR A 487 0.44 -15.34 13.18
CA TYR A 487 0.50 -16.20 11.99
C TYR A 487 0.44 -15.36 10.71
N PHE A 488 1.56 -14.71 10.34
CA PHE A 488 1.67 -13.78 9.20
C PHE A 488 0.91 -14.24 7.93
N GLY A 489 1.13 -15.48 7.50
CA GLY A 489 0.51 -16.04 6.30
C GLY A 489 -0.99 -16.33 6.43
N VAL A 490 -1.51 -16.49 7.65
CA VAL A 490 -2.95 -16.71 7.91
C VAL A 490 -3.67 -15.36 7.99
N VAL A 491 -3.08 -14.37 8.67
CA VAL A 491 -3.61 -13.00 8.71
C VAL A 491 -3.68 -12.44 7.29
N MET A 492 -2.58 -12.52 6.52
CA MET A 492 -2.55 -12.04 5.13
C MET A 492 -3.53 -12.77 4.20
N ALA A 493 -3.69 -14.10 4.36
CA ALA A 493 -4.68 -14.84 3.59
C ALA A 493 -6.12 -14.45 3.96
N LEU A 494 -6.40 -14.12 5.23
CA LEU A 494 -7.69 -13.62 5.70
C LEU A 494 -7.96 -12.19 5.22
N THR A 495 -6.99 -11.28 5.32
CA THR A 495 -7.04 -9.92 4.77
C THR A 495 -7.35 -9.95 3.27
N GLY A 496 -6.56 -10.72 2.51
CA GLY A 496 -6.71 -10.82 1.06
C GLY A 496 -7.97 -11.55 0.59
N SER A 497 -8.47 -12.53 1.35
CA SER A 497 -9.72 -13.23 1.01
C SER A 497 -10.97 -12.45 1.41
N VAL A 498 -10.99 -11.70 2.51
CA VAL A 498 -12.17 -10.93 2.93
C VAL A 498 -12.11 -9.49 2.42
N LEU A 499 -11.12 -8.73 2.86
CA LEU A 499 -11.09 -7.29 2.72
C LEU A 499 -10.76 -6.90 1.28
N GLU A 500 -9.83 -7.58 0.63
CA GLU A 500 -9.47 -7.27 -0.77
C GLU A 500 -10.44 -7.82 -1.81
N MET A 501 -11.10 -8.96 -1.56
CA MET A 501 -12.21 -9.38 -2.44
C MET A 501 -13.36 -8.36 -2.39
N LEU A 502 -13.60 -7.71 -1.24
CA LEU A 502 -14.54 -6.59 -1.12
C LEU A 502 -14.02 -5.32 -1.82
N VAL A 503 -12.86 -4.81 -1.42
CA VAL A 503 -12.28 -3.52 -1.85
C VAL A 503 -11.88 -3.51 -3.32
N SER A 504 -11.28 -4.58 -3.82
CA SER A 504 -10.64 -4.60 -5.15
C SER A 504 -11.41 -5.40 -6.20
N ILE A 505 -12.48 -6.15 -5.83
CA ILE A 505 -13.31 -6.89 -6.81
C ILE A 505 -14.81 -6.57 -6.68
N ILE A 506 -15.42 -6.77 -5.52
CA ILE A 506 -16.89 -6.67 -5.36
C ILE A 506 -17.36 -5.21 -5.41
N PHE A 507 -16.79 -4.32 -4.60
CA PHE A 507 -17.21 -2.91 -4.52
C PHE A 507 -17.00 -2.11 -5.82
N PRO A 508 -15.89 -2.26 -6.59
CA PRO A 508 -15.74 -1.58 -7.88
C PRO A 508 -16.86 -1.96 -8.86
N CYS A 509 -17.12 -3.28 -8.98
CA CYS A 509 -18.16 -3.80 -9.86
C CYS A 509 -19.56 -3.37 -9.44
N ALA A 510 -19.87 -3.44 -8.13
CA ALA A 510 -21.16 -3.04 -7.59
C ALA A 510 -21.43 -1.54 -7.78
N CYS A 511 -20.43 -0.69 -7.53
CA CYS A 511 -20.55 0.75 -7.76
C CYS A 511 -20.70 1.07 -9.25
N TYR A 512 -19.92 0.44 -10.13
CA TYR A 512 -19.97 0.62 -11.58
C TYR A 512 -21.36 0.31 -12.16
N LEU A 513 -21.89 -0.88 -11.87
CA LEU A 513 -23.22 -1.29 -12.33
C LEU A 513 -24.36 -0.41 -11.80
N ARG A 514 -24.17 0.17 -10.61
CA ARG A 514 -25.17 1.04 -9.96
C ARG A 514 -25.14 2.47 -10.50
N LEU A 515 -23.95 3.02 -10.75
CA LEU A 515 -23.76 4.39 -11.25
C LEU A 515 -24.03 4.51 -12.75
N LEU A 516 -23.59 3.53 -13.55
CA LEU A 516 -23.78 3.47 -15.01
C LEU A 516 -25.00 2.59 -15.40
N HIS A 517 -25.97 2.45 -14.51
CA HIS A 517 -27.23 1.77 -14.81
C HIS A 517 -27.93 2.42 -16.02
N GLY A 518 -28.34 1.61 -16.99
CA GLY A 518 -28.91 2.06 -18.27
C GLY A 518 -27.90 2.52 -19.34
N HIS A 519 -26.60 2.59 -19.01
CA HIS A 519 -25.52 2.93 -19.96
C HIS A 519 -24.49 1.80 -20.16
N THR A 520 -24.61 0.70 -19.44
CA THR A 520 -23.71 -0.46 -19.50
C THR A 520 -24.19 -1.51 -20.51
N THR A 521 -23.25 -2.14 -21.21
CA THR A 521 -23.55 -3.25 -22.13
C THR A 521 -23.83 -4.55 -21.38
N THR A 522 -24.57 -5.47 -22.01
CA THR A 522 -24.83 -6.81 -21.46
C THR A 522 -23.55 -7.59 -21.16
N LEU A 523 -22.48 -7.36 -21.91
CA LEU A 523 -21.16 -7.96 -21.66
C LEU A 523 -20.56 -7.44 -20.36
N GLU A 524 -20.51 -6.11 -20.17
CA GLU A 524 -19.98 -5.51 -18.93
C GLU A 524 -20.80 -5.93 -17.70
N ILE A 525 -22.13 -5.97 -17.83
CA ILE A 525 -23.03 -6.47 -16.77
C ILE A 525 -22.66 -7.92 -16.41
N THR A 526 -22.54 -8.79 -17.41
CA THR A 526 -22.17 -10.20 -17.21
C THR A 526 -20.80 -10.36 -16.56
N MET A 527 -19.78 -9.63 -17.02
CA MET A 527 -18.43 -9.67 -16.46
C MET A 527 -18.39 -9.16 -15.02
N CYS A 528 -19.08 -8.06 -14.72
CA CYS A 528 -19.18 -7.53 -13.36
C CYS A 528 -19.90 -8.51 -12.41
N SER A 529 -21.01 -9.12 -12.85
CA SER A 529 -21.69 -10.16 -12.07
C SER A 529 -20.81 -11.39 -11.83
N LEU A 530 -20.07 -11.85 -12.85
CA LEU A 530 -19.13 -12.98 -12.71
C LEU A 530 -17.99 -12.67 -11.73
N MET A 531 -17.42 -11.46 -11.79
CA MET A 531 -16.37 -11.03 -10.84
C MET A 531 -16.90 -10.89 -9.40
N ILE A 532 -18.12 -10.37 -9.21
CA ILE A 532 -18.78 -10.33 -7.89
C ILE A 532 -19.00 -11.76 -7.35
N CYS A 533 -19.52 -12.67 -8.17
CA CYS A 533 -19.69 -14.07 -7.77
C CYS A 533 -18.36 -14.75 -7.44
N LEU A 534 -17.31 -14.52 -8.23
CA LEU A 534 -15.96 -15.04 -7.96
C LEU A 534 -15.41 -14.49 -6.63
N GLY A 535 -15.48 -13.17 -6.41
CA GLY A 535 -15.03 -12.54 -5.18
C GLY A 535 -15.76 -13.07 -3.94
N LEU A 536 -17.08 -13.29 -4.03
CA LEU A 536 -17.87 -13.89 -2.94
C LEU A 536 -17.46 -15.35 -2.65
N VAL A 537 -17.22 -16.16 -3.68
CA VAL A 537 -16.74 -17.54 -3.53
C VAL A 537 -15.33 -17.58 -2.92
N CYS A 538 -14.42 -16.72 -3.40
CA CYS A 538 -13.07 -16.58 -2.85
C CYS A 538 -13.10 -16.11 -1.38
N ALA A 539 -13.97 -15.18 -1.03
CA ALA A 539 -14.14 -14.71 0.34
C ALA A 539 -14.68 -15.80 1.28
N ILE A 540 -15.77 -16.47 0.91
CA ILE A 540 -16.39 -17.50 1.76
C ILE A 540 -15.42 -18.67 1.99
N ILE A 541 -14.83 -19.21 0.92
CA ILE A 541 -13.93 -20.37 1.03
C ILE A 541 -12.60 -19.96 1.68
N GLY A 542 -12.00 -18.84 1.27
CA GLY A 542 -10.73 -18.35 1.80
C GLY A 542 -10.79 -18.00 3.29
N THR A 543 -11.91 -17.42 3.76
CA THR A 543 -12.16 -17.20 5.19
C THR A 543 -12.19 -18.53 5.94
N TYR A 544 -12.97 -19.49 5.44
CA TYR A 544 -13.14 -20.80 6.10
C TYR A 544 -11.80 -21.54 6.21
N THR A 545 -11.01 -21.62 5.13
CA THR A 545 -9.69 -22.28 5.17
C THR A 545 -8.68 -21.52 6.03
N SER A 546 -8.69 -20.18 6.02
CA SER A 546 -7.76 -19.40 6.84
C SER A 546 -8.05 -19.60 8.33
N LEU A 547 -9.31 -19.54 8.74
CA LEU A 547 -9.71 -19.81 10.13
C LEU A 547 -9.43 -21.27 10.54
N ALA A 548 -9.69 -22.23 9.66
CA ALA A 548 -9.38 -23.65 9.90
C ALA A 548 -7.87 -23.97 9.94
N SER A 549 -7.02 -23.06 9.47
CA SER A 549 -5.55 -23.20 9.52
C SER A 549 -4.91 -22.67 10.81
N ILE A 550 -5.69 -22.03 11.69
CA ILE A 550 -5.22 -21.58 13.01
C ILE A 550 -5.13 -22.80 13.95
N PRO A 551 -3.96 -23.09 14.55
CA PRO A 551 -3.85 -24.11 15.61
C PRO A 551 -4.70 -23.71 16.83
N GLY A 552 -5.54 -24.64 17.30
CA GLY A 552 -6.38 -24.50 18.49
C GLY A 552 -5.84 -25.21 19.73
#